data_AF-A0A6P4Z582-F1
#
_entry.id   AF-A0A6P4Z582-F1
#
_cell.length_a   1.000
_cell.length_b   1.000
_cell.length_c   1.000
_cell.angle_alpha   90.00
_cell.angle_beta   90.00
_cell.angle_gamma   90.00
#
_symmetry.space_group_name_H-M   'P 1'
#
loop_
_entity.id
_entity.type
_entity.pdbx_description
1 polymer ?
#
loop_
_entity_poly.entity_id
_entity_poly.type
_entity_poly.pdbx_seq_one_letter_code
_entity_poly.pdbx_strand_id
1 'polypeptide(L)'
;MSGRPRTTSFAEGNKPGHQAPSFGGVKVSRDKDGSKVTTVVATPGAGPDRPQEVAYTDTKVIGNGSFGVVYQARLCDTGELVAIKKVLQDKRFKNRELQIMRKLEHINIVRLRYFFYSSGEKDKTGNGAGSDSRAASKDEVYLNLVLDFVPETVYRVARHYSKNKQTIPILYVKLYMYQLFRSLAYIHSMGVCHRDIKPQNLLLDPETAVLKLIDFGSAKQLVRGEPNVSYICSRYYRAPELIFGATDYTTDIDTWSAGCVIAELLLGQPIFPGDSGVDQLVEIIKVLGTPTREQIREMNPNYQEFKFPQIKPHPWNKVFGPQSLADALNPNSRTPSFGKGAKVFRPRTPPEAINLCSRLLEYTPGARISPLEACTHPFFDELRDPNTRLPNGRELPPLFNFTPHELSINPSLNSRLLPPHLQQQGAAPLPTSNAEAANAASSEAGTSGGGATASASGGT
;
A
#
# COMPACT_ATOMS: atom_id res chain seq x y z
N MET A 1 22.54 12.18 16.13
CA MET A 1 23.32 12.08 14.86
C MET A 1 22.50 12.70 13.73
N SER A 2 23.15 13.51 12.92
CA SER A 2 22.57 14.48 11.98
C SER A 2 21.83 13.86 10.77
N GLY A 3 20.51 14.07 10.72
CA GLY A 3 19.86 14.88 9.68
C GLY A 3 19.93 14.47 8.20
N ARG A 4 20.25 13.23 7.83
CA ARG A 4 20.08 12.79 6.42
C ARG A 4 18.63 12.34 6.16
N PRO A 5 17.94 12.85 5.13
CA PRO A 5 16.65 12.29 4.73
C PRO A 5 16.83 10.82 4.32
N ARG A 6 16.07 9.91 4.95
CA ARG A 6 16.10 8.45 4.65
C ARG A 6 15.65 8.10 3.21
N THR A 7 15.27 9.09 2.42
CA THR A 7 14.62 9.02 1.10
C THR A 7 15.59 9.11 -0.09
N THR A 8 16.91 9.22 0.13
CA THR A 8 17.90 9.45 -0.93
C THR A 8 18.65 8.17 -1.32
N SER A 9 18.83 7.93 -2.62
CA SER A 9 19.75 6.92 -3.19
C SER A 9 20.83 7.61 -4.01
N PHE A 10 22.04 7.04 -4.03
CA PHE A 10 23.12 7.51 -4.91
C PHE A 10 22.67 7.49 -6.36
N ALA A 11 22.98 8.54 -7.11
CA ALA A 11 22.82 8.52 -8.56
C ALA A 11 23.87 7.53 -9.12
N GLU A 12 23.41 6.47 -9.79
CA GLU A 12 24.30 5.62 -10.59
C GLU A 12 25.02 6.48 -11.63
N GLY A 13 26.33 6.23 -11.76
CA GLY A 13 27.22 6.60 -12.86
C GLY A 13 26.83 7.85 -13.66
N ASN A 14 27.54 8.94 -13.41
CA ASN A 14 27.48 10.20 -14.15
C ASN A 14 27.69 9.96 -15.66
N LYS A 15 26.61 9.71 -16.43
CA LYS A 15 26.61 9.89 -17.88
C LYS A 15 26.42 11.39 -18.15
N PRO A 16 27.35 12.07 -18.84
CA PRO A 16 27.20 13.49 -19.15
C PRO A 16 26.06 13.67 -20.15
N GLY A 17 24.97 14.29 -19.71
CA GLY A 17 23.80 14.55 -20.55
C GLY A 17 22.48 14.87 -19.83
N HIS A 18 22.44 14.90 -18.50
CA HIS A 18 21.20 15.20 -17.77
C HIS A 18 20.97 16.71 -17.62
N GLN A 19 19.87 17.20 -18.20
CA GLN A 19 19.33 18.55 -17.98
C GLN A 19 19.01 18.76 -16.49
N ALA A 20 19.40 19.93 -15.95
CA ALA A 20 18.97 20.36 -14.63
C ALA A 20 17.44 20.44 -14.55
N PRO A 21 16.80 20.18 -13.39
CA PRO A 21 15.35 20.31 -13.26
C PRO A 21 14.91 21.72 -13.67
N SER A 22 13.94 21.80 -14.58
CA SER A 22 13.35 23.08 -15.00
C SER A 22 12.65 23.72 -13.81
N PHE A 23 13.12 24.89 -13.38
CA PHE A 23 12.50 25.66 -12.31
C PHE A 23 11.25 26.35 -12.85
N GLY A 24 10.11 25.68 -12.77
CA GLY A 24 8.81 26.31 -12.98
C GLY A 24 8.56 27.35 -11.89
N GLY A 25 8.60 28.64 -12.23
CA GLY A 25 8.28 29.70 -11.27
C GLY A 25 6.87 29.55 -10.71
N VAL A 26 6.73 29.67 -9.39
CA VAL A 26 5.42 29.73 -8.72
C VAL A 26 4.84 31.13 -8.94
N LYS A 27 3.68 31.23 -9.58
CA LYS A 27 2.95 32.49 -9.76
C LYS A 27 1.78 32.54 -8.78
N VAL A 28 1.59 33.67 -8.12
CA VAL A 28 0.45 33.89 -7.22
C VAL A 28 -0.40 35.01 -7.79
N SER A 29 -1.69 34.75 -7.98
CA SER A 29 -2.69 35.71 -8.43
C SER A 29 -3.92 35.68 -7.51
N ARG A 30 -4.93 36.48 -7.84
CA ARG A 30 -6.25 36.43 -7.20
C ARG A 30 -7.31 36.12 -8.24
N ASP A 31 -8.29 35.31 -7.89
CA ASP A 31 -9.47 35.09 -8.73
C ASP A 31 -10.49 36.25 -8.59
N LYS A 32 -11.63 36.10 -9.27
CA LYS A 32 -12.71 37.11 -9.30
C LYS A 32 -13.32 37.36 -7.92
N ASP A 33 -13.27 36.39 -7.02
CA ASP A 33 -13.80 36.47 -5.65
C ASP A 33 -12.72 36.91 -4.64
N GLY A 34 -11.51 37.23 -5.12
CA GLY A 34 -10.39 37.70 -4.32
C GLY A 34 -9.58 36.58 -3.64
N SER A 35 -9.91 35.32 -3.90
CA SER A 35 -9.21 34.15 -3.37
C SER A 35 -7.83 34.00 -3.98
N LYS A 36 -6.85 33.61 -3.17
CA LYS A 36 -5.45 33.42 -3.62
C LYS A 36 -5.35 32.19 -4.52
N VAL A 37 -4.95 32.40 -5.78
CA VAL A 37 -4.67 31.34 -6.75
C VAL A 37 -3.17 31.16 -6.86
N THR A 38 -2.71 29.92 -6.77
CA THR A 38 -1.31 29.55 -6.98
C THR A 38 -1.20 28.75 -8.28
N THR A 39 -0.40 29.22 -9.21
CA THR A 39 -0.16 28.61 -10.52
C THR A 39 1.27 28.14 -10.62
N VAL A 40 1.47 26.88 -11.02
CA VAL A 40 2.78 26.25 -11.15
C VAL A 40 2.89 25.52 -12.49
N VAL A 41 4.12 25.35 -12.98
CA VAL A 41 4.41 24.43 -14.07
C VAL A 41 4.76 23.08 -13.45
N ALA A 42 3.88 22.09 -13.61
CA ALA A 42 4.02 20.77 -13.02
C ALA A 42 4.09 19.67 -14.07
N THR A 43 4.77 18.58 -13.74
CA THR A 43 4.89 17.41 -14.61
C THR A 43 3.87 16.34 -14.19
N PRO A 44 3.15 15.71 -15.12
CA PRO A 44 2.28 14.56 -14.82
C PRO A 44 3.03 13.46 -14.04
N GLY A 45 2.36 12.87 -13.05
CA GLY A 45 2.92 11.78 -12.24
C GLY A 45 3.10 10.49 -13.03
N ALA A 46 2.21 10.22 -13.98
CA ALA A 46 2.26 9.11 -14.91
C ALA A 46 2.28 9.61 -16.37
N GLY A 47 2.80 8.80 -17.28
CA GLY A 47 2.91 9.14 -18.69
C GLY A 47 4.14 10.00 -19.03
N PRO A 48 4.12 10.69 -20.19
CA PRO A 48 5.28 11.41 -20.71
C PRO A 48 5.60 12.66 -19.87
N ASP A 49 6.89 13.00 -19.79
CA ASP A 49 7.42 14.20 -19.12
C ASP A 49 7.11 15.48 -19.92
N ARG A 50 5.82 15.81 -20.05
CA ARG A 50 5.33 17.05 -20.67
C ARG A 50 4.80 17.97 -19.57
N PRO A 51 5.57 18.99 -19.15
CA PRO A 51 5.10 19.94 -18.14
C PRO A 51 3.87 20.71 -18.61
N GLN A 52 2.96 20.99 -17.68
CA GLN A 52 1.75 21.75 -17.93
C GLN A 52 1.46 22.72 -16.78
N GLU A 53 0.65 23.74 -17.07
CA GLU A 53 0.22 24.69 -16.05
C GLU A 53 -0.85 24.07 -15.16
N VAL A 54 -0.65 24.13 -13.85
CA VAL A 54 -1.60 23.65 -12.83
C VAL A 54 -1.88 24.79 -11.87
N ALA A 55 -3.16 25.15 -11.72
CA ALA A 55 -3.62 26.20 -10.82
C ALA A 55 -4.43 25.61 -9.67
N TYR A 56 -4.18 26.06 -8.44
CA TYR A 56 -4.88 25.60 -7.25
C TYR A 56 -5.10 26.72 -6.21
N THR A 57 -6.15 26.56 -5.40
CA THR A 57 -6.60 27.48 -4.35
C THR A 57 -6.77 26.75 -3.00
N ASP A 58 -7.33 27.43 -2.00
CA ASP A 58 -7.77 26.87 -0.71
C ASP A 58 -6.70 26.07 0.04
N THR A 59 -5.44 26.51 -0.05
CA THR A 59 -4.32 25.78 0.53
C THR A 59 -4.36 25.83 2.06
N LYS A 60 -4.45 24.67 2.70
CA LYS A 60 -4.40 24.53 4.17
C LYS A 60 -3.48 23.40 4.59
N VAL A 61 -2.73 23.58 5.68
CA VAL A 61 -1.89 22.50 6.23
C VAL A 61 -2.78 21.42 6.85
N ILE A 62 -2.58 20.17 6.46
CA ILE A 62 -3.31 19.00 7.00
C ILE A 62 -2.38 18.00 7.71
N GLY A 63 -1.06 18.15 7.57
CA GLY A 63 -0.09 17.30 8.27
C GLY A 63 1.30 17.90 8.28
N ASN A 64 2.02 17.69 9.38
CA ASN A 64 3.43 18.03 9.54
C ASN A 64 4.18 16.78 9.98
N GLY A 65 5.30 16.46 9.33
CA GLY A 65 6.12 15.30 9.66
C GLY A 65 7.61 15.60 9.55
N SER A 66 8.44 14.63 9.93
CA SER A 66 9.91 14.74 9.85
C SER A 66 10.44 14.97 8.44
N PHE A 67 9.64 14.67 7.40
CA PHE A 67 10.04 14.74 6.00
C PHE A 67 9.54 16.01 5.28
N GLY A 68 8.59 16.75 5.88
CA GLY A 68 8.00 17.92 5.26
C GLY A 68 6.58 18.23 5.73
N VAL A 69 5.88 19.02 4.91
CA VAL A 69 4.53 19.53 5.19
C VAL A 69 3.57 19.00 4.13
N VAL A 70 2.37 18.59 4.55
CA VAL A 70 1.28 18.18 3.65
C VAL A 70 0.19 19.22 3.70
N TYR A 71 -0.19 19.72 2.53
CA TYR A 71 -1.28 20.66 2.34
C TYR A 71 -2.48 19.97 1.68
N GLN A 72 -3.70 20.36 2.04
CA GLN A 72 -4.85 20.20 1.16
C GLN A 72 -4.93 21.43 0.27
N ALA A 73 -5.28 21.25 -1.01
CA ALA A 73 -5.60 22.33 -1.94
C ALA A 73 -6.77 21.91 -2.84
N ARG A 74 -7.31 22.85 -3.62
CA ARG A 74 -8.35 22.61 -4.62
C ARG A 74 -7.82 22.97 -6.01
N LEU A 75 -7.94 22.06 -6.97
CA LEU A 75 -7.59 22.36 -8.36
C LEU A 75 -8.62 23.32 -8.98
N CYS A 76 -8.16 24.34 -9.71
CA CYS A 76 -9.05 25.37 -10.26
C CYS A 76 -9.85 24.89 -11.47
N ASP A 77 -9.29 23.98 -12.26
CA ASP A 77 -9.87 23.45 -13.50
C ASP A 77 -11.04 22.50 -13.25
N THR A 78 -10.92 21.67 -12.22
CA THR A 78 -11.82 20.54 -11.91
C THR A 78 -12.59 20.74 -10.62
N GLY A 79 -12.14 21.63 -9.73
CA GLY A 79 -12.68 21.79 -8.38
C GLY A 79 -12.32 20.64 -7.42
N GLU A 80 -11.56 19.64 -7.88
CA GLU A 80 -11.19 18.47 -7.09
C GLU A 80 -10.20 18.81 -5.98
N LEU A 81 -10.35 18.15 -4.84
CA LEU A 81 -9.39 18.27 -3.73
C LEU A 81 -8.15 17.42 -4.00
N VAL A 82 -6.99 17.98 -3.67
CA VAL A 82 -5.69 17.31 -3.76
C VAL A 82 -4.90 17.48 -2.47
N ALA A 83 -3.98 16.54 -2.22
CA ALA A 83 -2.98 16.66 -1.18
C ALA A 83 -1.62 17.02 -1.82
N ILE A 84 -0.96 18.06 -1.33
CA ILE A 84 0.37 18.48 -1.80
C ILE A 84 1.39 18.17 -0.71
N LYS A 85 2.20 17.12 -0.90
CA LYS A 85 3.32 16.77 -0.01
C LYS A 85 4.55 17.55 -0.44
N LYS A 86 4.97 18.54 0.36
CA LYS A 86 6.16 19.36 0.14
C LYS A 86 7.31 18.84 0.98
N VAL A 87 8.36 18.34 0.33
CA VAL A 87 9.56 17.78 0.98
C VAL A 87 10.81 18.52 0.53
N LEU A 88 11.77 18.67 1.43
CA LEU A 88 13.06 19.27 1.08
C LEU A 88 13.81 18.34 0.12
N GLN A 89 14.28 18.88 -0.99
CA GLN A 89 15.02 18.16 -2.01
C GLN A 89 16.53 18.43 -1.85
N ASP A 90 17.29 17.38 -1.55
CA ASP A 90 18.75 17.43 -1.69
C ASP A 90 19.10 17.43 -3.19
N LYS A 91 19.73 18.51 -3.65
CA LYS A 91 20.12 18.71 -5.07
C LYS A 91 21.06 17.63 -5.60
N ARG A 92 21.74 16.89 -4.71
CA ARG A 92 22.73 15.87 -5.08
C ARG A 92 22.12 14.50 -5.38
N PHE A 93 20.86 14.28 -5.01
CA PHE A 93 20.25 12.95 -5.07
C PHE A 93 18.91 12.98 -5.79
N LYS A 94 18.61 11.91 -6.55
CA LYS A 94 17.25 11.69 -7.04
C LYS A 94 16.36 11.29 -5.86
N ASN A 95 15.13 11.79 -5.86
CA ASN A 95 14.16 11.46 -4.82
C ASN A 95 13.55 10.08 -5.11
N ARG A 96 13.81 9.12 -4.22
CA ARG A 96 13.34 7.74 -4.40
C ARG A 96 11.81 7.63 -4.34
N GLU A 97 11.17 8.41 -3.47
CA GLU A 97 9.71 8.43 -3.33
C GLU A 97 9.06 8.79 -4.67
N LEU A 98 9.52 9.87 -5.32
CA LEU A 98 9.05 10.24 -6.66
C LEU A 98 9.28 9.12 -7.69
N GLN A 99 10.49 8.55 -7.73
CA GLN A 99 10.83 7.49 -8.70
C GLN A 99 9.94 6.25 -8.56
N ILE A 100 9.58 5.88 -7.32
CA ILE A 100 8.67 4.77 -7.05
C ILE A 100 7.26 5.17 -7.47
N MET A 101 6.73 6.29 -6.96
CA MET A 101 5.33 6.69 -7.20
C MET A 101 4.99 6.90 -8.68
N ARG A 102 5.94 7.35 -9.50
CA ARG A 102 5.74 7.47 -10.96
C ARG A 102 5.49 6.14 -11.68
N LYS A 103 5.86 5.01 -11.07
CA LYS A 103 5.66 3.66 -11.61
C LYS A 103 4.40 2.99 -11.07
N LEU A 104 3.72 3.57 -10.09
CA LEU A 104 2.60 2.93 -9.40
C LEU A 104 1.27 3.40 -9.99
N GLU A 105 0.47 2.45 -10.44
CA GLU A 105 -0.90 2.69 -10.90
C GLU A 105 -1.81 1.56 -10.40
N HIS A 106 -2.48 1.80 -9.28
CA HIS A 106 -3.32 0.80 -8.61
C HIS A 106 -4.44 1.47 -7.81
N ILE A 107 -5.64 0.87 -7.81
CA ILE A 107 -6.84 1.45 -7.18
C ILE A 107 -6.67 1.67 -5.66
N ASN A 108 -5.92 0.79 -4.99
CA ASN A 108 -5.63 0.88 -3.55
C ASN A 108 -4.30 1.56 -3.21
N ILE A 109 -3.74 2.35 -4.13
CA ILE A 109 -2.57 3.20 -3.88
C ILE A 109 -2.96 4.64 -4.22
N VAL A 110 -2.49 5.63 -3.44
CA VAL A 110 -2.76 7.03 -3.78
C VAL A 110 -2.08 7.41 -5.10
N ARG A 111 -2.84 8.03 -5.99
CA ARG A 111 -2.31 8.44 -7.30
C ARG A 111 -1.44 9.68 -7.15
N LEU A 112 -0.25 9.64 -7.75
CA LEU A 112 0.53 10.84 -8.04
C LEU A 112 -0.06 11.51 -9.29
N ARG A 113 -0.73 12.64 -9.11
CA ARG A 113 -1.27 13.42 -10.22
C ARG A 113 -0.19 14.21 -10.92
N TYR A 114 0.56 15.00 -10.15
CA TYR A 114 1.60 15.87 -10.65
C TYR A 114 2.77 15.94 -9.67
N PHE A 115 3.92 16.40 -10.14
CA PHE A 115 5.00 16.87 -9.28
C PHE A 115 5.64 18.14 -9.83
N PHE A 116 6.14 18.99 -8.95
CA PHE A 116 6.87 20.20 -9.33
C PHE A 116 7.90 20.58 -8.26
N TYR A 117 8.89 21.37 -8.67
CA TYR A 117 9.90 21.91 -7.76
C TYR A 117 9.59 23.37 -7.43
N SER A 118 9.84 23.77 -6.18
CA SER A 118 9.68 25.16 -5.73
C SER A 118 10.88 25.58 -4.89
N SER A 119 11.32 26.82 -5.02
CA SER A 119 12.36 27.39 -4.14
C SER A 119 11.80 27.72 -2.74
N GLY A 120 12.66 27.70 -1.73
CA GLY A 120 12.33 28.22 -0.40
C GLY A 120 12.07 29.72 -0.44
N GLU A 121 10.84 30.15 -0.15
CA GLU A 121 10.54 31.56 0.10
C GLU A 121 10.69 31.85 1.60
N LYS A 122 11.31 32.98 1.94
CA LYS A 122 11.15 33.56 3.28
C LYS A 122 9.71 34.07 3.36
N ASP A 123 8.94 33.60 4.34
CA ASP A 123 7.68 34.26 4.71
C ASP A 123 7.98 35.74 4.95
N LYS A 124 7.49 36.62 4.05
CA LYS A 124 7.63 38.07 4.18
C LYS A 124 6.68 38.65 5.24
N THR A 125 5.83 37.81 5.84
CA THR A 125 4.96 38.17 6.95
C THR A 125 5.73 37.93 8.25
N GLY A 126 6.40 38.97 8.76
CA GLY A 126 7.20 38.95 9.99
C GLY A 126 6.45 38.67 11.30
N ASN A 127 5.45 37.78 11.31
CA ASN A 127 4.67 37.40 12.49
C ASN A 127 4.82 35.89 12.73
N GLY A 128 5.94 35.50 13.33
CA GLY A 128 6.21 34.12 13.73
C GLY A 128 7.25 34.10 14.84
N ALA A 129 6.84 34.49 16.04
CA ALA A 129 7.60 34.24 17.26
C ALA A 129 7.71 32.72 17.47
N GLY A 130 8.89 32.17 17.23
CA GLY A 130 9.22 30.77 17.45
C GLY A 130 10.72 30.58 17.26
N SER A 131 11.44 30.56 18.38
CA SER A 131 12.90 30.65 18.48
C SER A 131 13.69 29.42 18.00
N ASP A 132 13.19 28.65 17.03
CA ASP A 132 13.89 27.45 16.55
C ASP A 132 13.67 27.10 15.05
N SER A 133 13.20 28.05 14.24
CA SER A 133 13.15 27.83 12.78
C SER A 133 14.49 28.23 12.14
N ARG A 134 15.27 27.23 11.71
CA ARG A 134 16.32 27.45 10.71
C ARG A 134 15.66 28.15 9.52
N ALA A 135 15.98 29.43 9.31
CA ALA A 135 15.47 30.20 8.20
C ALA A 135 15.76 29.45 6.89
N ALA A 136 14.72 29.05 6.16
CA ALA A 136 14.85 28.42 4.87
C ALA A 136 15.73 29.31 3.97
N SER A 137 16.87 28.78 3.53
CA SER A 137 17.78 29.51 2.64
C SER A 137 17.16 29.63 1.25
N LYS A 138 17.41 30.74 0.53
CA LYS A 138 16.94 30.93 -0.87
C LYS A 138 17.42 29.83 -1.82
N ASP A 139 18.44 29.07 -1.42
CA ASP A 139 19.01 27.97 -2.20
C ASP A 139 18.33 26.61 -1.95
N GLU A 140 17.40 26.53 -1.00
CA GLU A 140 16.64 25.31 -0.77
C GLU A 140 15.64 25.07 -1.88
N VAL A 141 15.64 23.84 -2.39
CA VAL A 141 14.68 23.36 -3.37
C VAL A 141 13.77 22.38 -2.66
N TYR A 142 12.48 22.50 -2.91
CA TYR A 142 11.47 21.60 -2.40
C TYR A 142 10.85 20.84 -3.58
N LEU A 143 10.65 19.55 -3.39
CA LEU A 143 9.82 18.72 -4.25
C LEU A 143 8.40 18.73 -3.70
N ASN A 144 7.42 19.00 -4.57
CA ASN A 144 6.01 18.99 -4.25
C ASN A 144 5.35 17.85 -5.03
N LEU A 145 4.75 16.90 -4.31
CA LEU A 145 3.98 15.80 -4.88
C LEU A 145 2.50 16.12 -4.75
N VAL A 146 1.79 16.28 -5.87
CA VAL A 146 0.34 16.50 -5.92
C VAL A 146 -0.36 15.16 -6.06
N LEU A 147 -1.12 14.79 -5.03
CA LEU A 147 -1.72 13.49 -4.81
C LEU A 147 -3.24 13.60 -4.77
N ASP A 148 -3.96 12.52 -5.06
CA ASP A 148 -5.39 12.41 -4.72
C ASP A 148 -5.60 12.71 -3.23
N PHE A 149 -6.61 13.52 -2.90
CA PHE A 149 -7.02 13.74 -1.52
C PHE A 149 -7.98 12.65 -1.05
N VAL A 150 -7.74 12.11 0.14
CA VAL A 150 -8.64 11.16 0.82
C VAL A 150 -8.78 11.61 2.27
N PRO A 151 -10.01 11.72 2.81
CA PRO A 151 -10.28 12.54 4.00
C PRO A 151 -9.88 11.91 5.35
N GLU A 152 -9.88 10.59 5.44
CA GLU A 152 -9.63 9.87 6.69
C GLU A 152 -8.44 8.92 6.62
N THR A 153 -8.05 8.41 7.78
CA THR A 153 -7.03 7.35 7.90
C THR A 153 -7.61 6.21 8.73
N VAL A 154 -7.11 4.98 8.52
CA VAL A 154 -7.42 3.84 9.39
C VAL A 154 -7.12 4.18 10.85
N TYR A 155 -6.03 4.91 11.13
CA TYR A 155 -5.69 5.38 12.48
C TYR A 155 -6.80 6.22 13.12
N ARG A 156 -7.32 7.23 12.40
CA ARG A 156 -8.38 8.12 12.91
C ARG A 156 -9.69 7.36 13.14
N VAL A 157 -10.05 6.46 12.22
CA VAL A 157 -11.23 5.60 12.36
C VAL A 157 -11.09 4.67 13.57
N ALA A 158 -9.98 3.94 13.70
CA ALA A 158 -9.72 3.07 14.84
C ALA A 158 -9.75 3.83 16.18
N ARG A 159 -9.16 5.03 16.21
CA ARG A 159 -9.18 5.89 17.40
C ARG A 159 -10.59 6.37 17.74
N HIS A 160 -11.45 6.64 16.76
CA HIS A 160 -12.86 7.01 16.99
C HIS A 160 -13.61 5.87 17.69
N TYR A 161 -13.55 4.66 17.15
CA TYR A 161 -14.16 3.47 17.75
C TYR A 161 -13.61 3.19 19.16
N SER A 162 -12.28 3.23 19.32
CA SER A 162 -11.61 3.01 20.61
C SER A 162 -12.04 4.03 21.68
N LYS A 163 -12.08 5.33 21.34
CA LYS A 163 -12.57 6.39 22.24
C LYS A 163 -14.03 6.19 22.65
N ASN A 164 -14.85 5.74 21.71
CA ASN A 164 -16.28 5.46 21.94
C ASN A 164 -16.52 4.08 22.56
N LYS A 165 -15.46 3.36 22.95
CA LYS A 165 -15.57 2.04 23.58
C LYS A 165 -16.34 1.05 22.69
N GLN A 166 -16.12 1.15 21.39
CA GLN A 166 -16.69 0.29 20.37
C GLN A 166 -15.57 -0.40 19.60
N THR A 167 -15.88 -1.56 19.01
CA THR A 167 -15.01 -2.22 18.05
C THR A 167 -15.39 -1.81 16.64
N ILE A 168 -14.41 -1.74 15.74
CA ILE A 168 -14.70 -1.55 14.32
C ILE A 168 -15.54 -2.75 13.83
N PRO A 169 -16.64 -2.53 13.10
CA PRO A 169 -17.41 -3.62 12.49
C PRO A 169 -16.52 -4.52 11.62
N ILE A 170 -16.68 -5.84 11.74
CA ILE A 170 -15.78 -6.80 11.12
C ILE A 170 -15.73 -6.66 9.59
N LEU A 171 -16.84 -6.29 8.95
CA LEU A 171 -16.90 -6.03 7.51
C LEU A 171 -15.90 -4.95 7.08
N TYR A 172 -15.74 -3.88 7.87
CA TYR A 172 -14.73 -2.86 7.58
C TYR A 172 -13.30 -3.39 7.77
N VAL A 173 -13.06 -4.23 8.79
CA VAL A 173 -11.76 -4.89 8.97
C VAL A 173 -11.43 -5.76 7.74
N LYS A 174 -12.41 -6.53 7.24
CA LYS A 174 -12.27 -7.31 6.00
C LYS A 174 -11.95 -6.41 4.81
N LEU A 175 -12.73 -5.35 4.59
CA LEU A 175 -12.55 -4.42 3.46
C LEU A 175 -11.17 -3.74 3.49
N TYR A 176 -10.76 -3.22 4.64
CA TYR A 176 -9.49 -2.49 4.76
C TYR A 176 -8.30 -3.42 4.59
N MET A 177 -8.34 -4.59 5.24
CA MET A 177 -7.23 -5.54 5.16
C MET A 177 -7.12 -6.17 3.77
N TYR A 178 -8.23 -6.50 3.11
CA TYR A 178 -8.19 -7.03 1.75
C TYR A 178 -7.55 -6.03 0.77
N GLN A 179 -7.98 -4.75 0.82
CA GLN A 179 -7.43 -3.70 -0.03
C GLN A 179 -5.96 -3.39 0.28
N LEU A 180 -5.55 -3.46 1.56
CA LEU A 180 -4.15 -3.36 1.95
C LEU A 180 -3.33 -4.51 1.34
N PHE A 181 -3.75 -5.76 1.51
CA PHE A 181 -3.05 -6.91 0.95
C PHE A 181 -2.95 -6.85 -0.58
N ARG A 182 -4.02 -6.40 -1.26
CA ARG A 182 -4.01 -6.19 -2.70
C ARG A 182 -2.98 -5.12 -3.12
N SER A 183 -2.91 -3.99 -2.40
CA SER A 183 -1.89 -2.96 -2.64
C SER A 183 -0.46 -3.46 -2.41
N LEU A 184 -0.26 -4.30 -1.38
CA LEU A 184 1.04 -4.91 -1.06
C LEU A 184 1.45 -5.92 -2.14
N ALA A 185 0.53 -6.79 -2.58
CA ALA A 185 0.79 -7.74 -3.67
C ALA A 185 1.27 -7.00 -4.93
N TYR A 186 0.61 -5.91 -5.29
CA TYR A 186 1.00 -5.07 -6.43
C TYR A 186 2.42 -4.52 -6.28
N ILE A 187 2.77 -3.83 -5.19
CA ILE A 187 4.11 -3.25 -5.05
C ILE A 187 5.21 -4.31 -4.88
N HIS A 188 4.91 -5.42 -4.19
CA HIS A 188 5.85 -6.52 -3.99
C HIS A 188 6.18 -7.22 -5.32
N SER A 189 5.22 -7.34 -6.25
CA SER A 189 5.47 -7.87 -7.59
C SER A 189 6.49 -7.05 -8.41
N MET A 190 6.69 -5.78 -8.03
CA MET A 190 7.68 -4.87 -8.62
C MET A 190 8.99 -4.83 -7.82
N GLY A 191 9.13 -5.69 -6.80
CA GLY A 191 10.25 -5.70 -5.85
C GLY A 191 10.26 -4.52 -4.88
N VAL A 192 9.20 -3.71 -4.82
CA VAL A 192 9.12 -2.53 -3.94
C VAL A 192 8.58 -2.93 -2.58
N CYS A 193 9.40 -2.75 -1.54
CA CYS A 193 8.95 -2.85 -0.15
C CYS A 193 8.63 -1.46 0.39
N HIS A 194 7.48 -1.32 1.08
CA HIS A 194 7.01 -0.05 1.62
C HIS A 194 7.81 0.38 2.86
N ARG A 195 8.09 -0.55 3.77
CA ARG A 195 8.94 -0.36 4.98
C ARG A 195 8.40 0.66 6.00
N ASP A 196 7.09 0.94 5.96
CA ASP A 196 6.41 1.79 6.95
C ASP A 196 4.89 1.60 6.93
N ILE A 197 4.43 0.35 6.79
CA ILE A 197 3.00 0.03 6.87
C ILE A 197 2.53 0.23 8.31
N LYS A 198 1.49 1.05 8.47
CA LYS A 198 0.87 1.43 9.75
C LYS A 198 -0.48 2.11 9.49
N PRO A 199 -1.40 2.16 10.46
CA PRO A 199 -2.73 2.74 10.29
C PRO A 199 -2.74 4.21 9.81
N GLN A 200 -1.69 4.99 10.08
CA GLN A 200 -1.57 6.38 9.63
C GLN A 200 -1.29 6.50 8.12
N ASN A 201 -0.66 5.48 7.52
CA ASN A 201 -0.29 5.44 6.11
C ASN A 201 -1.36 4.72 5.24
N LEU A 202 -2.55 4.50 5.80
CA LEU A 202 -3.69 3.88 5.14
C LEU A 202 -4.83 4.91 5.11
N LEU A 203 -4.99 5.59 3.99
CA LEU A 203 -6.08 6.53 3.81
C LEU A 203 -7.39 5.78 3.56
N LEU A 204 -8.48 6.36 4.03
CA LEU A 204 -9.84 5.83 3.90
C LEU A 204 -10.79 6.89 3.40
N ASP A 205 -11.63 6.51 2.44
CA ASP A 205 -12.89 7.17 2.18
C ASP A 205 -13.99 6.47 3.01
N PRO A 206 -14.54 7.11 4.06
CA PRO A 206 -15.54 6.49 4.94
C PRO A 206 -16.86 6.17 4.23
N GLU A 207 -17.18 6.88 3.15
CA GLU A 207 -18.46 6.76 2.45
C GLU A 207 -18.45 5.55 1.50
N THR A 208 -17.32 5.33 0.82
CA THR A 208 -17.13 4.26 -0.17
C THR A 208 -16.35 3.06 0.37
N ALA A 209 -15.79 3.16 1.58
CA ALA A 209 -14.88 2.19 2.19
C ALA A 209 -13.62 1.88 1.36
N VAL A 210 -13.25 2.76 0.41
CA VAL A 210 -12.02 2.65 -0.37
C VAL A 210 -10.82 2.93 0.51
N LEU A 211 -9.85 2.02 0.51
CA LEU A 211 -8.55 2.20 1.14
C LEU A 211 -7.48 2.52 0.09
N LYS A 212 -6.63 3.50 0.39
CA LYS A 212 -5.44 3.83 -0.41
C LYS A 212 -4.17 3.88 0.45
N LEU A 213 -3.17 3.10 0.07
CA LEU A 213 -1.84 3.13 0.65
C LEU A 213 -1.09 4.41 0.25
N ILE A 214 -0.42 5.04 1.22
CA ILE A 214 0.32 6.31 1.05
C ILE A 214 1.71 6.28 1.68
N ASP A 215 2.48 7.33 1.41
CA ASP A 215 3.79 7.63 2.00
C ASP A 215 4.91 6.64 1.63
N PHE A 216 5.33 6.70 0.37
CA PHE A 216 6.45 5.93 -0.17
C PHE A 216 7.82 6.54 0.18
N GLY A 217 7.89 7.46 1.16
CA GLY A 217 9.14 8.08 1.61
C GLY A 217 10.15 7.08 2.18
N SER A 218 9.66 6.00 2.80
CA SER A 218 10.49 4.91 3.30
C SER A 218 10.67 3.77 2.30
N ALA A 219 9.94 3.76 1.19
CA ALA A 219 9.92 2.63 0.27
C ALA A 219 11.28 2.42 -0.43
N LYS A 220 11.57 1.19 -0.85
CA LYS A 220 12.75 0.85 -1.64
C LYS A 220 12.47 -0.38 -2.50
N GLN A 221 12.99 -0.39 -3.73
CA GLN A 221 13.11 -1.62 -4.50
C GLN A 221 14.23 -2.47 -3.86
N LEU A 222 13.88 -3.63 -3.32
CA LEU A 222 14.84 -4.52 -2.68
C LEU A 222 15.52 -5.39 -3.75
N VAL A 223 16.85 -5.42 -3.71
CA VAL A 223 17.67 -6.22 -4.62
C VAL A 223 18.38 -7.28 -3.78
N ARG A 224 18.22 -8.54 -4.16
CA ARG A 224 18.84 -9.67 -3.44
C ARG A 224 20.36 -9.51 -3.44
N GLY A 225 20.97 -9.63 -2.26
CA GLY A 225 22.42 -9.45 -2.07
C GLY A 225 22.84 -8.01 -1.75
N GLU A 226 21.97 -7.01 -1.94
CA GLU A 226 22.26 -5.64 -1.51
C GLU A 226 21.78 -5.39 -0.08
N PRO A 227 22.65 -4.87 0.81
CA PRO A 227 22.25 -4.58 2.19
C PRO A 227 21.29 -3.38 2.26
N ASN A 228 20.42 -3.43 3.27
CA ASN A 228 19.42 -2.43 3.55
C ASN A 228 19.51 -1.96 5.02
N VAL A 229 19.06 -0.74 5.28
CA VAL A 229 19.02 -0.20 6.65
C VAL A 229 17.98 -0.98 7.46
N SER A 230 18.40 -1.55 8.59
CA SER A 230 17.56 -2.31 9.52
C SER A 230 16.68 -1.44 10.42
N TYR A 231 17.19 -0.27 10.84
CA TYR A 231 16.43 0.69 11.65
C TYR A 231 15.40 1.46 10.79
N ILE A 232 14.40 0.74 10.29
CA ILE A 232 13.29 1.20 9.46
C ILE A 232 11.95 0.71 10.05
N CYS A 233 10.82 1.09 9.46
CA CYS A 233 9.47 0.92 10.00
C CYS A 233 9.20 1.69 11.29
N SER A 234 7.95 2.10 11.47
CA SER A 234 7.43 2.57 12.75
C SER A 234 7.41 1.45 13.78
N ARG A 235 7.81 1.74 15.01
CA ARG A 235 8.22 0.74 16.02
C ARG A 235 7.20 -0.38 16.26
N TYR A 236 5.93 -0.06 16.50
CA TYR A 236 4.88 -1.05 16.83
C TYR A 236 4.56 -2.03 15.68
N TYR A 237 4.95 -1.66 14.45
CA TYR A 237 4.70 -2.44 13.23
C TYR A 237 6.00 -3.05 12.69
N ARG A 238 7.12 -2.91 13.41
CA ARG A 238 8.43 -3.38 12.97
C ARG A 238 8.54 -4.89 13.11
N ALA A 239 8.94 -5.55 12.02
CA ALA A 239 9.19 -6.99 11.98
C ALA A 239 10.39 -7.39 12.86
N PRO A 240 10.37 -8.58 13.48
CA PRO A 240 11.40 -8.98 14.44
C PRO A 240 12.80 -9.07 13.82
N GLU A 241 12.96 -9.49 12.57
CA GLU A 241 14.23 -9.50 11.84
C GLU A 241 14.90 -8.11 11.77
N LEU A 242 14.11 -7.04 11.67
CA LEU A 242 14.63 -5.66 11.70
C LEU A 242 15.11 -5.29 13.10
N ILE A 243 14.46 -5.81 14.16
CA ILE A 243 14.89 -5.62 15.55
C ILE A 243 16.20 -6.39 15.80
N PHE A 244 16.34 -7.59 15.23
CA PHE A 244 17.58 -8.36 15.20
C PHE A 244 18.66 -7.75 14.29
N GLY A 245 18.38 -6.65 13.59
CA GLY A 245 19.36 -5.92 12.80
C GLY A 245 19.64 -6.49 11.42
N ALA A 246 18.76 -7.35 10.88
CA ALA A 246 18.90 -7.90 9.53
C ALA A 246 19.00 -6.79 8.47
N THR A 247 19.85 -7.01 7.47
CA THR A 247 20.05 -6.05 6.35
C THR A 247 19.66 -6.64 5.00
N ASP A 248 19.43 -7.95 4.97
CA ASP A 248 19.05 -8.79 3.84
C ASP A 248 17.57 -9.21 3.89
N TYR A 249 16.75 -8.47 4.64
CA TYR A 249 15.31 -8.67 4.73
C TYR A 249 14.61 -8.53 3.36
N THR A 250 13.44 -9.17 3.25
CA THR A 250 12.59 -9.17 2.06
C THR A 250 11.40 -8.20 2.22
N THR A 251 10.48 -8.23 1.26
CA THR A 251 9.18 -7.56 1.35
C THR A 251 8.29 -8.09 2.49
N ASP A 252 8.63 -9.23 3.09
CA ASP A 252 7.82 -9.89 4.14
C ASP A 252 7.75 -9.08 5.44
N ILE A 253 8.61 -8.06 5.60
CA ILE A 253 8.47 -7.09 6.71
C ILE A 253 7.16 -6.30 6.61
N ASP A 254 6.67 -6.02 5.39
CA ASP A 254 5.37 -5.35 5.20
C ASP A 254 4.21 -6.29 5.54
N THR A 255 4.37 -7.59 5.27
CA THR A 255 3.40 -8.64 5.64
C THR A 255 3.25 -8.73 7.16
N TRP A 256 4.36 -8.70 7.89
CA TRP A 256 4.35 -8.60 9.36
C TRP A 256 3.63 -7.32 9.82
N SER A 257 3.99 -6.16 9.27
CA SER A 257 3.36 -4.90 9.61
C SER A 257 1.84 -4.92 9.37
N ALA A 258 1.38 -5.54 8.26
CA ALA A 258 -0.04 -5.74 7.99
C ALA A 258 -0.70 -6.68 9.02
N GLY A 259 0.02 -7.71 9.49
CA GLY A 259 -0.37 -8.54 10.64
C GLY A 259 -0.60 -7.72 11.91
N CYS A 260 0.30 -6.77 12.22
CA CYS A 260 0.11 -5.84 13.33
C CYS A 260 -1.12 -4.93 13.14
N VAL A 261 -1.38 -4.46 11.91
CA VAL A 261 -2.55 -3.62 11.61
C VAL A 261 -3.85 -4.39 11.83
N ILE A 262 -4.01 -5.61 11.28
CA ILE A 262 -5.24 -6.38 11.51
C ILE A 262 -5.43 -6.71 12.99
N ALA A 263 -4.37 -7.08 13.71
CA ALA A 263 -4.44 -7.34 15.14
C ALA A 263 -4.89 -6.09 15.92
N GLU A 264 -4.36 -4.91 15.56
CA GLU A 264 -4.75 -3.63 16.18
C GLU A 264 -6.22 -3.29 15.93
N LEU A 265 -6.73 -3.51 14.71
CA LEU A 265 -8.14 -3.27 14.38
C LEU A 265 -9.08 -4.19 15.17
N LEU A 266 -8.67 -5.43 15.41
CA LEU A 266 -9.43 -6.41 16.21
C LEU A 266 -9.36 -6.11 17.71
N LEU A 267 -8.21 -5.66 18.22
CA LEU A 267 -7.98 -5.38 19.64
C LEU A 267 -8.43 -3.98 20.08
N GLY A 268 -8.53 -3.04 19.14
CA GLY A 268 -8.77 -1.61 19.41
C GLY A 268 -7.54 -0.85 19.92
N GLN A 269 -6.37 -1.50 19.95
CA GLN A 269 -5.08 -0.97 20.38
C GLN A 269 -3.92 -1.79 19.77
N PRO A 270 -2.70 -1.23 19.65
CA PRO A 270 -1.55 -1.95 19.10
C PRO A 270 -1.28 -3.26 19.85
N ILE A 271 -0.99 -4.34 19.11
CA ILE A 271 -0.69 -5.66 19.70
C ILE A 271 0.69 -5.71 20.37
N PHE A 272 1.67 -4.95 19.86
CA PHE A 272 3.05 -4.93 20.37
C PHE A 272 3.52 -3.49 20.68
N PRO A 273 3.10 -2.89 21.81
CA PRO A 273 3.44 -1.51 22.16
C PRO A 273 4.77 -1.42 22.95
N GLY A 274 5.93 -1.58 22.30
CA GLY A 274 7.24 -1.46 22.97
C GLY A 274 7.79 -0.03 23.03
N ASP A 275 8.39 0.38 24.16
CA ASP A 275 8.99 1.72 24.30
C ASP A 275 10.37 1.85 23.64
N SER A 276 11.13 0.75 23.59
CA SER A 276 12.42 0.62 22.92
C SER A 276 12.43 -0.53 21.90
N GLY A 277 13.55 -0.72 21.17
CA GLY A 277 13.71 -1.90 20.30
C GLY A 277 13.69 -3.22 21.08
N VAL A 278 14.24 -3.21 22.30
CA VAL A 278 14.25 -4.38 23.19
C VAL A 278 12.84 -4.65 23.73
N ASP A 279 12.15 -3.61 24.20
CA ASP A 279 10.77 -3.76 24.71
C ASP A 279 9.81 -4.23 23.60
N GLN A 280 10.03 -3.76 22.37
CA GLN A 280 9.26 -4.25 21.21
C GLN A 280 9.41 -5.77 21.04
N LEU A 281 10.63 -6.29 21.17
CA LEU A 281 10.87 -7.74 21.11
C LEU A 281 10.24 -8.47 22.29
N VAL A 282 10.27 -7.88 23.50
CA VAL A 282 9.61 -8.43 24.69
C VAL A 282 8.10 -8.56 24.48
N GLU A 283 7.44 -7.54 23.92
CA GLU A 283 6.00 -7.61 23.61
C GLU A 283 5.68 -8.71 22.58
N ILE A 284 6.55 -8.91 21.59
CA ILE A 284 6.39 -10.00 20.61
C ILE A 284 6.52 -11.36 21.30
N ILE A 285 7.55 -11.55 22.14
CA ILE A 285 7.81 -12.80 22.86
C ILE A 285 6.67 -13.15 23.83
N LYS A 286 6.01 -12.16 24.46
CA LYS A 286 4.83 -12.41 25.31
C LYS A 286 3.69 -13.09 24.57
N VAL A 287 3.59 -12.90 23.25
CA VAL A 287 2.54 -13.49 22.40
C VAL A 287 3.04 -14.74 21.69
N LEU A 288 4.16 -14.64 20.96
CA LEU A 288 4.68 -15.73 20.13
C LEU A 288 5.56 -16.73 20.88
N GLY A 289 5.89 -16.44 22.14
CA GLY A 289 6.88 -17.20 22.90
C GLY A 289 8.31 -16.86 22.46
N THR A 290 9.29 -17.51 23.08
CA THR A 290 10.70 -17.30 22.75
C THR A 290 11.01 -17.90 21.38
N PRO A 291 11.63 -17.15 20.44
CA PRO A 291 11.97 -17.69 19.13
C PRO A 291 12.98 -18.84 19.27
N THR A 292 12.77 -19.90 18.49
CA THR A 292 13.71 -21.01 18.36
C THR A 292 15.02 -20.56 17.71
N ARG A 293 16.08 -21.38 17.85
CA ARG A 293 17.38 -21.09 17.23
C ARG A 293 17.28 -20.99 15.71
N GLU A 294 16.45 -21.85 15.12
CA GLU A 294 16.16 -21.88 13.69
C GLU A 294 15.46 -20.60 13.26
N GLN A 295 14.42 -20.17 13.98
CA GLN A 295 13.73 -18.90 13.72
C GLN A 295 14.66 -17.69 13.84
N ILE A 296 15.55 -17.64 14.84
CA ILE A 296 16.57 -16.59 14.96
C ILE A 296 17.48 -16.59 13.73
N ARG A 297 17.94 -17.76 13.27
CA ARG A 297 18.79 -17.88 12.09
C ARG A 297 18.09 -17.41 10.81
N GLU A 298 16.81 -17.74 10.63
CA GLU A 298 16.01 -17.28 9.48
C GLU A 298 15.73 -15.76 9.53
N MET A 299 15.68 -15.16 10.72
CA MET A 299 15.52 -13.71 10.88
C MET A 299 16.82 -12.95 10.67
N ASN A 300 17.93 -13.40 11.26
CA ASN A 300 19.26 -12.86 11.04
C ASN A 300 20.33 -13.91 11.36
N PRO A 301 21.00 -14.49 10.33
CA PRO A 301 22.01 -15.54 10.54
C PRO A 301 23.27 -15.01 11.25
N ASN A 302 23.49 -13.70 11.26
CA ASN A 302 24.65 -13.07 11.91
C ASN A 302 24.39 -12.69 13.37
N TYR A 303 23.21 -13.00 13.92
CA TYR A 303 22.89 -12.67 15.30
C TYR A 303 23.60 -13.65 16.26
N GLN A 304 24.62 -13.15 16.97
CA GLN A 304 25.49 -13.97 17.84
C GLN A 304 25.19 -13.81 19.33
N GLU A 305 24.27 -12.94 19.72
CA GLU A 305 24.07 -12.56 21.12
C GLU A 305 22.69 -12.95 21.68
N PHE A 306 22.61 -12.98 23.02
CA PHE A 306 21.40 -13.06 23.84
C PHE A 306 20.71 -14.43 23.98
N LYS A 307 20.76 -14.96 25.21
CA LYS A 307 19.86 -16.01 25.67
C LYS A 307 18.59 -15.35 26.20
N PHE A 308 17.48 -15.55 25.50
CA PHE A 308 16.18 -15.16 26.03
C PHE A 308 15.72 -16.14 27.11
N PRO A 309 15.01 -15.66 28.15
CA PRO A 309 14.21 -16.54 29.00
C PRO A 309 13.28 -17.39 28.14
N GLN A 310 13.04 -18.64 28.54
CA GLN A 310 12.12 -19.53 27.81
C GLN A 310 10.67 -19.19 28.20
N ILE A 311 9.96 -18.54 27.29
CA ILE A 311 8.57 -18.12 27.43
C ILE A 311 7.73 -18.94 26.44
N LYS A 312 6.67 -19.57 26.93
CA LYS A 312 5.73 -20.32 26.07
C LYS A 312 4.84 -19.34 25.28
N PRO A 313 4.49 -19.67 24.02
CA PRO A 313 3.55 -18.87 23.25
C PRO A 313 2.20 -18.75 23.97
N HIS A 314 1.61 -17.56 23.90
CA HIS A 314 0.26 -17.34 24.39
C HIS A 314 -0.75 -17.81 23.32
N PRO A 315 -1.75 -18.64 23.67
CA PRO A 315 -2.74 -19.09 22.70
C PRO A 315 -3.47 -17.92 22.03
N TRP A 316 -3.48 -17.89 20.69
CA TRP A 316 -4.07 -16.80 19.90
C TRP A 316 -5.55 -16.52 20.24
N ASN A 317 -6.33 -17.55 20.54
CA ASN A 317 -7.71 -17.43 20.99
C ASN A 317 -7.88 -16.66 22.32
N LYS A 318 -6.85 -16.67 23.18
CA LYS A 318 -6.80 -15.90 24.42
C LYS A 318 -6.30 -14.47 24.19
N VAL A 319 -5.37 -14.26 23.26
CA VAL A 319 -4.93 -12.90 22.85
C VAL A 319 -6.11 -12.04 22.42
N PHE A 320 -7.01 -12.61 21.62
CA PHE A 320 -8.22 -11.96 21.12
C PHE A 320 -9.47 -12.28 21.96
N GLY A 321 -9.30 -12.82 23.17
CA GLY A 321 -10.37 -13.21 24.07
C GLY A 321 -11.02 -12.03 24.82
N PRO A 322 -12.13 -12.29 25.53
CA PRO A 322 -12.82 -11.29 26.36
C PRO A 322 -12.03 -10.90 27.62
N GLN A 323 -11.11 -11.75 28.10
CA GLN A 323 -10.07 -11.36 29.07
C GLN A 323 -8.88 -10.83 28.28
N SER A 324 -8.47 -9.59 28.54
CA SER A 324 -7.37 -9.00 27.78
C SER A 324 -6.03 -9.66 28.12
N LEU A 325 -5.06 -9.61 27.20
CA LEU A 325 -3.68 -10.05 27.45
C LEU A 325 -3.08 -9.39 28.71
N ALA A 326 -3.48 -8.15 29.01
CA ALA A 326 -3.06 -7.44 30.23
C ALA A 326 -3.65 -8.06 31.51
N ASP A 327 -4.91 -8.50 31.48
CA ASP A 327 -5.55 -9.17 32.62
C ASP A 327 -4.98 -10.58 32.87
N ALA A 328 -4.58 -11.27 31.80
CA ALA A 328 -4.04 -12.63 31.87
C ALA A 328 -2.57 -12.69 32.35
N LEU A 329 -1.78 -11.65 32.06
CA LEU A 329 -0.35 -11.62 32.39
C LEU A 329 -0.03 -10.97 33.74
N ASN A 330 -0.97 -10.29 34.40
CA ASN A 330 -0.71 -9.67 35.71
C ASN A 330 -1.95 -9.54 36.63
N PRO A 331 -2.34 -10.58 37.37
CA PRO A 331 -3.48 -10.50 38.28
C PRO A 331 -3.26 -9.62 39.53
N ASN A 332 -2.03 -9.15 39.82
CA ASN A 332 -1.68 -8.50 41.10
C ASN A 332 -0.91 -7.17 41.01
N SER A 333 -0.67 -6.56 39.85
CA SER A 333 0.11 -5.31 39.80
C SER A 333 -0.67 -4.07 40.24
N ARG A 334 -0.18 -3.44 41.32
CA ARG A 334 -0.49 -2.05 41.74
C ARG A 334 0.36 -1.00 41.01
N THR A 335 0.89 -1.28 39.82
CA THR A 335 1.49 -0.26 38.95
C THR A 335 0.39 0.51 38.22
N PRO A 336 0.60 1.77 37.83
CA PRO A 336 -0.42 2.52 37.12
C PRO A 336 -0.75 1.81 35.81
N SER A 337 -1.94 1.20 35.80
CA SER A 337 -2.68 0.68 34.65
C SER A 337 -2.23 1.29 33.33
N PHE A 338 -1.71 0.46 32.42
CA PHE A 338 -1.97 0.63 30.99
C PHE A 338 -3.46 0.99 30.87
N GLY A 339 -3.75 2.14 30.29
CA GLY A 339 -4.94 2.94 30.59
C GLY A 339 -6.22 2.13 30.77
N LYS A 340 -7.01 2.49 31.80
CA LYS A 340 -8.37 2.00 32.04
C LYS A 340 -9.25 2.20 30.80
N GLY A 341 -9.10 1.34 29.81
CA GLY A 341 -9.95 1.17 28.65
C GLY A 341 -11.05 0.19 29.02
N ALA A 342 -12.29 0.65 28.92
CA ALA A 342 -13.46 0.02 29.51
C ALA A 342 -13.63 -1.47 29.19
N LYS A 343 -14.37 -2.14 30.09
CA LYS A 343 -15.10 -3.38 29.83
C LYS A 343 -16.07 -3.18 28.66
N VAL A 344 -15.54 -3.11 27.45
CA VAL A 344 -16.31 -3.34 26.23
C VAL A 344 -16.40 -4.84 26.15
N PHE A 345 -17.62 -5.38 26.25
CA PHE A 345 -17.84 -6.79 25.94
C PHE A 345 -17.39 -6.99 24.49
N ARG A 346 -16.18 -7.54 24.31
CA ARG A 346 -15.63 -7.78 22.99
C ARG A 346 -16.54 -8.82 22.31
N PRO A 347 -17.15 -8.51 21.16
CA PRO A 347 -17.74 -9.54 20.33
C PRO A 347 -16.71 -10.65 20.11
N ARG A 348 -17.13 -11.91 20.08
CA ARG A 348 -16.20 -13.02 19.84
C ARG A 348 -15.48 -12.77 18.51
N THR A 349 -14.17 -12.50 18.58
CA THR A 349 -13.31 -12.33 17.42
C THR A 349 -13.48 -13.54 16.48
N PRO A 350 -13.75 -13.35 15.18
CA PRO A 350 -13.95 -14.46 14.26
C PRO A 350 -12.73 -15.39 14.22
N PRO A 351 -12.91 -16.73 14.27
CA PRO A 351 -11.80 -17.69 14.21
C PRO A 351 -10.90 -17.49 12.97
N GLU A 352 -11.49 -17.13 11.84
CA GLU A 352 -10.78 -16.89 10.58
C GLU A 352 -9.88 -15.64 10.67
N ALA A 353 -10.29 -14.63 11.44
CA ALA A 353 -9.48 -13.44 11.70
C ALA A 353 -8.25 -13.80 12.54
N ILE A 354 -8.45 -14.63 13.58
CA ILE A 354 -7.40 -15.13 14.44
C ILE A 354 -6.41 -16.00 13.64
N ASN A 355 -6.93 -16.87 12.78
CA ASN A 355 -6.10 -17.70 11.91
C ASN A 355 -5.27 -16.85 10.94
N LEU A 356 -5.87 -15.84 10.31
CA LEU A 356 -5.15 -14.92 9.44
C LEU A 356 -4.02 -14.19 10.18
N CYS A 357 -4.30 -13.66 11.38
CA CYS A 357 -3.27 -13.03 12.23
C CYS A 357 -2.09 -13.98 12.50
N SER A 358 -2.38 -15.25 12.85
CA SER A 358 -1.34 -16.23 13.16
C SER A 358 -0.44 -16.55 11.96
N ARG A 359 -0.97 -16.51 10.74
CA ARG A 359 -0.20 -16.74 9.50
C ARG A 359 0.60 -15.53 9.02
N LEU A 360 0.30 -14.34 9.55
CA LEU A 360 1.02 -13.09 9.23
C LEU A 360 2.13 -12.81 10.24
N LEU A 361 1.86 -13.07 11.52
CA LEU A 361 2.74 -12.78 12.66
C LEU A 361 3.62 -13.99 12.99
N GLU A 362 4.43 -14.40 12.02
CA GLU A 362 5.42 -15.48 12.15
C GLU A 362 6.85 -14.93 12.26
N TYR A 363 7.66 -15.58 13.08
CA TYR A 363 9.08 -15.22 13.24
C TYR A 363 9.86 -15.43 11.94
N THR A 364 9.75 -16.61 11.33
CA THR A 364 10.41 -16.93 10.06
C THR A 364 9.78 -16.11 8.93
N PRO A 365 10.51 -15.18 8.28
CA PRO A 365 9.92 -14.29 7.29
C PRO A 365 9.23 -15.03 6.14
N GLY A 366 9.89 -16.06 5.59
CA GLY A 366 9.35 -16.89 4.50
C GLY A 366 8.19 -17.82 4.88
N ALA A 367 7.83 -17.92 6.16
CA ALA A 367 6.64 -18.67 6.60
C ALA A 367 5.37 -17.81 6.61
N ARG A 368 5.51 -16.49 6.48
CA ARG A 368 4.37 -15.57 6.45
C ARG A 368 3.57 -15.78 5.17
N ILE A 369 2.25 -15.81 5.28
CA ILE A 369 1.36 -15.83 4.11
C ILE A 369 1.62 -14.61 3.23
N SER A 370 1.82 -14.81 1.92
CA SER A 370 2.05 -13.66 1.01
C SER A 370 0.78 -12.78 0.92
N PRO A 371 0.91 -11.48 0.56
CA PRO A 371 -0.27 -10.62 0.46
C PRO A 371 -1.35 -11.14 -0.49
N LEU A 372 -0.97 -11.70 -1.64
CA LEU A 372 -1.94 -12.23 -2.60
C LEU A 372 -2.61 -13.52 -2.09
N GLU A 373 -1.88 -14.39 -1.40
CA GLU A 373 -2.48 -15.54 -0.71
C GLU A 373 -3.41 -15.08 0.43
N ALA A 374 -3.04 -14.03 1.16
CA ALA A 374 -3.89 -13.44 2.19
C ALA A 374 -5.21 -12.95 1.60
N CYS A 375 -5.23 -12.34 0.40
CA CYS A 375 -6.48 -12.01 -0.29
C CYS A 375 -7.39 -13.24 -0.49
N THR A 376 -6.85 -14.45 -0.67
CA THR A 376 -7.63 -15.71 -0.79
C THR A 376 -8.09 -16.33 0.53
N HIS A 377 -7.74 -15.72 1.67
CA HIS A 377 -8.03 -16.28 2.98
C HIS A 377 -9.55 -16.33 3.27
N PRO A 378 -10.07 -17.37 3.95
CA PRO A 378 -11.50 -17.50 4.28
C PRO A 378 -12.10 -16.33 5.08
N PHE A 379 -11.24 -15.59 5.80
CA PHE A 379 -11.65 -14.35 6.48
C PHE A 379 -12.33 -13.35 5.52
N PHE A 380 -11.98 -13.37 4.24
CA PHE A 380 -12.50 -12.47 3.21
C PHE A 380 -13.66 -13.06 2.39
N ASP A 381 -14.16 -14.26 2.71
CA ASP A 381 -15.22 -14.91 1.89
C ASP A 381 -16.53 -14.12 1.87
N GLU A 382 -16.87 -13.42 2.96
CA GLU A 382 -18.02 -12.50 2.98
C GLU A 382 -17.91 -11.42 1.89
N LEU A 383 -16.70 -10.97 1.54
CA LEU A 383 -16.52 -9.97 0.48
C LEU A 383 -16.85 -10.52 -0.91
N ARG A 384 -16.78 -11.85 -1.09
CA ARG A 384 -17.05 -12.56 -2.33
C ARG A 384 -18.52 -12.92 -2.51
N ASP A 385 -19.35 -12.74 -1.49
CA ASP A 385 -20.79 -12.94 -1.60
C ASP A 385 -21.41 -11.78 -2.39
N PRO A 386 -22.11 -12.05 -3.51
CA PRO A 386 -22.73 -11.02 -4.34
C PRO A 386 -23.82 -10.21 -3.61
N ASN A 387 -24.30 -10.67 -2.46
CA ASN A 387 -25.31 -10.00 -1.64
C ASN A 387 -24.71 -9.10 -0.55
N THR A 388 -23.40 -9.18 -0.30
CA THR A 388 -22.76 -8.34 0.72
C THR A 388 -22.84 -6.87 0.32
N ARG A 389 -23.23 -6.03 1.28
CA ARG A 389 -23.36 -4.58 1.11
C ARG A 389 -22.69 -3.87 2.28
N LEU A 390 -22.30 -2.61 2.06
CA LEU A 390 -21.84 -1.74 3.14
C LEU A 390 -22.98 -1.53 4.15
N PRO A 391 -22.67 -1.21 5.43
CA PRO A 391 -23.69 -0.97 6.45
C PRO A 391 -24.67 0.18 6.11
N ASN A 392 -24.28 1.09 5.21
CA ASN A 392 -25.12 2.16 4.69
C ASN A 392 -26.01 1.74 3.50
N GLY A 393 -26.03 0.45 3.15
CA GLY A 393 -26.81 -0.12 2.05
C GLY A 393 -26.16 -0.02 0.66
N ARG A 394 -25.02 0.67 0.53
CA ARG A 394 -24.30 0.81 -0.75
C ARG A 394 -23.55 -0.46 -1.13
N GLU A 395 -23.18 -0.54 -2.40
CA GLU A 395 -22.31 -1.60 -2.90
C GLU A 395 -20.90 -1.51 -2.30
N LEU A 396 -20.20 -2.64 -2.28
CA LEU A 396 -18.79 -2.69 -1.91
C LEU A 396 -17.95 -1.95 -2.98
N PRO A 397 -16.78 -1.37 -2.61
CA PRO A 397 -15.87 -0.81 -3.60
C PRO A 397 -15.36 -1.89 -4.58
N PRO A 398 -14.72 -1.53 -5.70
CA PRO A 398 -14.16 -2.53 -6.62
C PRO A 398 -13.07 -3.39 -5.95
N LEU A 399 -13.39 -4.66 -5.65
CA LEU A 399 -12.49 -5.60 -4.98
C LEU A 399 -11.86 -6.65 -5.91
N PHE A 400 -12.55 -6.98 -7.00
CA PHE A 400 -12.23 -8.13 -7.87
C PHE A 400 -11.85 -7.72 -9.29
N ASN A 401 -11.71 -6.43 -9.56
CA ASN A 401 -11.21 -5.87 -10.81
C ASN A 401 -9.68 -5.97 -10.90
N PHE A 402 -9.14 -7.18 -10.74
CA PHE A 402 -7.71 -7.44 -10.85
C PHE A 402 -7.22 -7.17 -12.28
N THR A 403 -6.11 -6.46 -12.41
CA THR A 403 -5.45 -6.26 -13.71
C THR A 403 -4.79 -7.56 -14.19
N PRO A 404 -4.49 -7.69 -15.50
CA PRO A 404 -3.70 -8.81 -16.01
C PRO A 404 -2.34 -8.97 -15.29
N HIS A 405 -1.72 -7.83 -14.92
CA HIS A 405 -0.50 -7.82 -14.13
C HIS A 405 -0.71 -8.47 -12.74
N GLU A 406 -1.74 -8.06 -12.01
CA GLU A 406 -2.05 -8.63 -10.68
C GLU A 406 -2.35 -10.13 -10.75
N LEU A 407 -3.12 -10.58 -11.75
CA LEU A 407 -3.45 -11.99 -11.95
C LEU A 407 -2.23 -12.84 -12.39
N SER A 408 -1.18 -12.20 -12.91
CA SER A 408 0.07 -12.88 -13.29
C SER A 408 1.01 -13.14 -12.10
N ILE A 409 0.80 -12.46 -10.96
CA ILE A 409 1.66 -12.59 -9.77
C ILE A 409 1.68 -14.03 -9.25
N ASN A 410 0.51 -14.66 -9.15
CA ASN A 410 0.40 -16.08 -8.84
C ASN A 410 -0.86 -16.67 -9.47
N PRO A 411 -0.78 -17.19 -10.71
CA PRO A 411 -1.95 -17.68 -11.46
C PRO A 411 -2.74 -18.78 -10.75
N SER A 412 -2.08 -19.57 -9.88
CA SER A 412 -2.73 -20.64 -9.12
C SER A 412 -3.80 -20.14 -8.13
N LEU A 413 -3.78 -18.86 -7.80
CA LEU A 413 -4.74 -18.23 -6.88
C LEU A 413 -5.98 -17.66 -7.58
N ASN A 414 -5.96 -17.51 -8.90
CA ASN A 414 -6.98 -16.75 -9.65
C ASN A 414 -8.41 -17.29 -9.45
N SER A 415 -8.58 -18.61 -9.37
CA SER A 415 -9.87 -19.25 -9.12
C SER A 415 -10.46 -18.96 -7.72
N ARG A 416 -9.60 -18.58 -6.76
CA ARG A 416 -10.00 -18.18 -5.39
C ARG A 416 -10.08 -16.67 -5.22
N LEU A 417 -9.32 -15.90 -6.00
CA LEU A 417 -9.37 -14.44 -6.02
C LEU A 417 -10.67 -13.94 -6.66
N LEU A 418 -11.05 -14.52 -7.80
CA LEU A 418 -12.24 -14.13 -8.55
C LEU A 418 -13.45 -14.97 -8.11
N PRO A 419 -14.53 -14.37 -7.60
CA PRO A 419 -15.72 -15.13 -7.24
C PRO A 419 -16.42 -15.72 -8.48
N PRO A 420 -17.11 -16.87 -8.37
CA PRO A 420 -17.71 -17.56 -9.52
C PRO A 420 -18.65 -16.71 -10.37
N HIS A 421 -19.40 -15.80 -9.75
CA HIS A 421 -20.35 -14.92 -10.44
C HIS A 421 -19.67 -13.90 -11.37
N LEU A 422 -18.39 -13.58 -11.15
CA LEU A 422 -17.60 -12.72 -12.04
C LEU A 422 -16.85 -13.50 -13.11
N GLN A 423 -16.53 -14.78 -12.85
CA GLN A 423 -15.88 -15.64 -13.85
C GLN A 423 -16.80 -15.91 -15.06
N GLN A 424 -18.12 -16.00 -14.82
CA GLN A 424 -19.11 -16.26 -15.87
C GLN A 424 -19.42 -15.03 -16.75
N GLN A 425 -19.20 -13.80 -16.25
CA GLN A 425 -19.45 -12.57 -17.02
C GLN A 425 -18.37 -12.27 -18.07
N GLY A 426 -17.20 -12.94 -18.01
CA GLY A 426 -16.13 -12.83 -18.99
C GLY A 426 -16.26 -13.76 -20.21
N ALA A 427 -17.26 -14.64 -20.24
CA ALA A 427 -17.51 -15.59 -21.32
C ALA A 427 -18.61 -15.11 -22.27
N ALA A 428 -18.45 -13.91 -22.85
CA ALA A 428 -19.14 -13.61 -24.11
C ALA A 428 -18.41 -14.35 -25.25
N PRO A 429 -19.10 -15.07 -26.16
CA PRO A 429 -18.42 -15.74 -27.25
C PRO A 429 -17.75 -14.69 -28.14
N LEU A 430 -16.46 -14.86 -28.39
CA LEU A 430 -15.80 -14.21 -29.53
C LEU A 430 -16.62 -14.52 -30.78
N PRO A 431 -16.92 -13.54 -31.66
CA PRO A 431 -17.57 -13.84 -32.93
C PRO A 431 -16.64 -14.79 -33.69
N THR A 432 -17.10 -16.01 -33.92
CA THR A 432 -16.41 -16.97 -34.78
C THR A 432 -16.28 -16.34 -36.16
N SER A 433 -15.05 -16.05 -36.57
CA SER A 433 -14.73 -15.75 -37.95
C SER A 433 -15.18 -16.92 -38.81
N ASN A 434 -16.23 -16.71 -39.60
CA ASN A 434 -16.57 -17.59 -40.71
C ASN A 434 -15.42 -17.56 -41.71
N ALA A 435 -14.58 -18.59 -41.66
CA ALA A 435 -13.68 -18.94 -42.74
C ALA A 435 -13.67 -20.46 -42.82
N GLU A 436 -14.55 -20.99 -43.67
CA GLU A 436 -14.26 -22.11 -44.60
C GLU A 436 -15.57 -22.61 -45.23
N ALA A 437 -15.81 -22.17 -46.47
CA ALA A 437 -16.32 -23.00 -47.57
C ALA A 437 -16.48 -22.13 -48.83
N ALA A 438 -15.37 -21.62 -49.37
CA ALA A 438 -15.28 -21.28 -50.78
C ALA A 438 -14.73 -22.51 -51.50
N ASN A 439 -15.61 -23.43 -51.89
CA ASN A 439 -15.32 -24.41 -52.95
C ASN A 439 -16.62 -25.05 -53.45
N ALA A 440 -17.29 -24.39 -54.40
CA ALA A 440 -18.18 -25.00 -55.39
C ALA A 440 -18.76 -23.92 -56.32
N ALA A 441 -18.04 -23.59 -57.39
CA ALA A 441 -18.66 -23.05 -58.61
C ALA A 441 -17.71 -23.21 -59.79
N SER A 442 -17.81 -24.34 -60.49
CA SER A 442 -17.62 -24.40 -61.95
C SER A 442 -18.04 -25.78 -62.45
N SER A 443 -19.28 -25.86 -62.92
CA SER A 443 -19.59 -26.70 -64.07
C SER A 443 -20.32 -25.80 -65.05
N GLU A 444 -19.61 -25.47 -66.12
CA GLU A 444 -20.06 -24.65 -67.24
C GLU A 444 -21.03 -25.43 -68.12
N ALA A 445 -21.95 -24.70 -68.77
CA ALA A 445 -22.79 -25.19 -69.85
C ALA A 445 -22.31 -24.60 -71.19
N GLY A 446 -22.27 -25.44 -72.22
CA GLY A 446 -22.13 -25.09 -73.65
C GLY A 446 -20.85 -25.67 -74.26
N THR A 447 -20.85 -26.50 -75.30
CA THR A 447 -21.65 -26.41 -76.53
C THR A 447 -21.56 -27.69 -77.39
N SER A 448 -22.66 -27.97 -78.11
CA SER A 448 -22.81 -28.62 -79.43
C SER A 448 -21.96 -29.84 -79.86
N GLY A 449 -22.67 -30.95 -80.14
CA GLY A 449 -22.86 -31.44 -81.52
C GLY A 449 -21.80 -32.32 -82.19
N GLY A 450 -22.13 -33.61 -82.34
CA GLY A 450 -21.86 -34.41 -83.55
C GLY A 450 -20.58 -35.25 -83.60
N GLY A 451 -20.71 -36.54 -83.96
CA GLY A 451 -19.61 -37.31 -84.58
C GLY A 451 -19.31 -38.70 -84.01
N ALA A 452 -20.06 -39.68 -84.51
CA ALA A 452 -19.71 -41.06 -84.88
C ALA A 452 -18.38 -41.75 -84.43
N THR A 453 -18.55 -43.06 -84.20
CA THR A 453 -17.67 -44.22 -84.52
C THR A 453 -16.46 -44.60 -83.64
N ALA A 454 -16.68 -45.66 -82.85
CA ALA A 454 -16.09 -47.01 -82.96
C ALA A 454 -14.58 -47.30 -82.86
N SER A 455 -14.32 -48.47 -82.23
CA SER A 455 -13.12 -49.33 -82.21
C SER A 455 -12.06 -49.01 -81.15
N ALA A 456 -11.86 -49.87 -80.14
CA ALA A 456 -11.14 -51.18 -80.13
C ALA A 456 -9.71 -50.96 -79.56
N SER A 457 -9.39 -51.46 -78.37
CA SER A 457 -8.87 -52.81 -78.06
C SER A 457 -7.34 -52.85 -77.92
N GLY A 458 -6.86 -53.58 -76.91
CA GLY A 458 -5.45 -53.94 -76.67
C GLY A 458 -5.11 -53.69 -75.21
N GLY A 459 -5.14 -54.67 -74.31
CA GLY A 459 -4.33 -55.91 -74.32
C GLY A 459 -3.08 -55.62 -73.48
N THR A 460 -2.68 -56.36 -72.45
CA THR A 460 -2.96 -57.71 -71.93
C THR A 460 -2.44 -57.73 -70.50
#